data_AF-A0A6G1EAU9-F1
#
_entry.id   AF-A0A6G1EAU9-F1
#
_cell.length_a   1.000
_cell.length_b   1.000
_cell.length_c   1.000
_cell.angle_alpha   90.00
_cell.angle_beta   90.00
_cell.angle_gamma   90.00
#
_symmetry.space_group_name_H-M   'P 1'
#
loop_
_entity.id
_entity.type
_entity.pdbx_description
1 polymer ?
#
loop_
_entity_poly.entity_id
_entity_poly.type
_entity_poly.pdbx_seq_one_letter_code
_entity_poly.pdbx_strand_id
1 'polypeptide(L)'
;MVNVNASYYYLPFLSCEGRCLRSFHATKIHHTKINKCITLGLTEEQWKIFSQNDEKNGLKYICKNCKYNQHQCFSCGFLGSSDLSSGAEVFQCEDEKCGHFYHTKCLARLLYPDSSMQPLNFEQEVARGLKFLCPVHKCHVCKEGENKDDKKMQLAVCRRCPTAYHRKCLPSNILFEGNKSKGTMQRAWNNVLRGQILIYC
;
A
#
# COMPACT_ATOMS: atom_id res chain seq x y z
N MET A 1 23.60 -36.28 -10.04
CA MET A 1 23.39 -36.15 -11.50
C MET A 1 21.93 -35.76 -11.74
N VAL A 2 21.65 -34.80 -12.64
CA VAL A 2 20.32 -34.43 -13.21
C VAL A 2 19.23 -34.02 -12.19
N ASN A 3 18.43 -32.94 -12.26
CA ASN A 3 18.36 -31.63 -12.96
C ASN A 3 17.22 -30.83 -12.24
N VAL A 4 16.93 -29.52 -12.40
CA VAL A 4 17.51 -28.37 -13.13
C VAL A 4 17.04 -27.06 -12.42
N ASN A 5 17.75 -25.95 -12.67
CA ASN A 5 17.21 -24.59 -12.81
C ASN A 5 15.99 -24.17 -11.95
N ALA A 6 16.25 -23.82 -10.69
CA ALA A 6 15.49 -22.76 -10.03
C ALA A 6 16.22 -21.41 -10.27
N SER A 7 16.18 -20.91 -11.50
CA SER A 7 16.65 -19.56 -11.80
C SER A 7 15.78 -18.56 -11.05
N TYR A 8 16.35 -17.94 -10.01
CA TYR A 8 15.76 -16.81 -9.29
C TYR A 8 15.71 -15.59 -10.20
N TYR A 9 14.78 -15.60 -11.16
CA TYR A 9 14.44 -14.41 -11.92
C TYR A 9 13.76 -13.42 -10.97
N TYR A 10 14.56 -12.49 -10.45
CA TYR A 10 14.06 -11.34 -9.72
C TYR A 10 13.08 -10.58 -10.62
N LEU A 11 11.81 -10.59 -10.24
CA LEU A 11 10.80 -9.72 -10.84
C LEU A 11 11.30 -8.27 -10.72
N PRO A 12 11.51 -7.55 -11.83
CA PRO A 12 12.06 -6.19 -11.80
C PRO A 12 10.98 -5.24 -11.27
N PHE A 13 11.00 -5.02 -9.96
CA PHE A 13 10.19 -4.02 -9.29
C PHE A 13 10.91 -2.68 -9.25
N LEU A 14 10.12 -1.61 -9.25
CA LEU A 14 10.60 -0.24 -9.05
C LEU A 14 9.63 0.51 -8.14
N SER A 15 10.15 1.14 -7.09
CA SER A 15 9.35 1.96 -6.16
C SER A 15 9.42 3.43 -6.55
N CYS A 16 8.30 4.13 -6.41
CA CYS A 16 8.26 5.58 -6.56
C CYS A 16 8.87 6.25 -5.33
N GLU A 17 9.89 7.09 -5.53
CA GLU A 17 10.52 7.89 -4.47
C GLU A 17 9.72 9.17 -4.12
N GLY A 18 8.67 9.47 -4.87
CA GLY A 18 7.68 10.47 -4.50
C GLY A 18 6.75 9.98 -3.38
N ARG A 19 5.98 10.91 -2.81
CA ARG A 19 5.10 10.74 -1.64
C ARG A 19 4.18 9.51 -1.61
N CYS A 20 3.88 8.88 -2.74
CA CYS A 20 2.99 7.71 -2.80
C CYS A 20 3.63 6.36 -2.45
N LEU A 21 4.96 6.26 -2.48
CA LEU A 21 5.75 5.05 -2.19
C LEU A 21 5.31 3.76 -2.95
N ARG A 22 4.50 3.88 -4.01
CA ARG A 22 3.98 2.72 -4.74
C ARG A 22 5.09 2.00 -5.48
N SER A 23 5.08 0.67 -5.41
CA SER A 23 5.92 -0.21 -6.23
C SER A 23 5.17 -0.68 -7.48
N PHE A 24 5.91 -0.85 -8.58
CA PHE A 24 5.40 -1.24 -9.89
C PHE A 24 6.27 -2.34 -10.49
N HIS A 25 5.69 -3.21 -11.33
CA HIS A 25 6.48 -4.04 -12.24
C HIS A 25 7.06 -3.15 -13.34
N ALA A 26 8.39 -3.10 -13.46
CA ALA A 26 9.08 -2.18 -14.36
C ALA A 26 8.95 -2.61 -15.84
N THR A 27 9.31 -3.85 -16.14
CA THR A 27 9.39 -4.39 -17.51
C THR A 27 8.29 -5.42 -17.80
N LYS A 28 8.07 -5.75 -19.08
CA LYS A 28 7.05 -6.73 -19.52
C LYS A 28 7.48 -8.21 -19.36
N ILE A 29 8.70 -8.48 -18.89
CA ILE A 29 9.37 -9.79 -19.00
C ILE A 29 8.61 -10.92 -18.30
N HIS A 30 7.79 -10.61 -17.29
CA HIS A 30 7.06 -11.60 -16.49
C HIS A 30 5.53 -11.56 -16.65
N HIS A 31 5.03 -11.12 -17.81
CA HIS A 31 3.64 -11.35 -18.20
C HIS A 31 3.41 -12.85 -18.45
N THR A 32 3.26 -13.64 -17.37
CA THR A 32 2.76 -15.02 -17.48
C THR A 32 1.31 -14.99 -17.95
N LYS A 33 0.83 -16.08 -18.57
CA LYS A 33 -0.59 -16.22 -18.98
C LYS A 33 -1.59 -16.03 -17.82
N ILE A 34 -1.10 -16.11 -16.57
CA ILE A 34 -1.88 -16.05 -15.33
C ILE A 34 -1.96 -14.61 -14.78
N ASN A 35 -0.86 -13.84 -14.86
CA ASN A 35 -0.76 -12.52 -14.22
C ASN A 35 -0.62 -11.38 -15.26
N LYS A 36 -1.76 -10.85 -15.72
CA LYS A 36 -1.84 -9.69 -16.63
C LYS A 36 -1.69 -8.34 -15.90
N CYS A 37 -0.69 -8.21 -15.03
CA CYS A 37 -0.44 -6.94 -14.33
C CYS A 37 -0.04 -5.83 -15.33
N ILE A 38 -0.51 -4.60 -15.10
CA ILE A 38 -0.03 -3.44 -15.87
C ILE A 38 1.40 -3.11 -15.39
N THR A 39 2.33 -3.06 -16.33
CA THR A 39 3.74 -2.73 -16.10
C THR A 39 4.01 -1.26 -16.47
N LEU A 40 5.13 -0.71 -16.00
CA LEU A 40 5.61 0.60 -16.46
C LEU A 40 6.03 0.58 -17.94
N GLY A 41 6.36 -0.60 -18.47
CA GLY A 41 6.76 -0.77 -19.86
C GLY A 41 8.19 -0.29 -20.16
N LEU A 42 9.03 -0.17 -19.13
CA LEU A 42 10.44 0.20 -19.26
C LEU A 42 11.24 -0.89 -19.97
N THR A 43 12.31 -0.50 -20.67
CA THR A 43 13.34 -1.43 -21.14
C THR A 43 14.20 -1.91 -19.96
N GLU A 44 15.03 -2.94 -20.16
CA GLU A 44 15.96 -3.38 -19.11
C GLU A 44 16.99 -2.31 -18.76
N GLU A 45 17.46 -1.55 -19.74
CA GLU A 45 18.45 -0.47 -19.58
C GLU A 45 17.85 0.65 -18.74
N GLN A 46 16.62 1.07 -19.08
CA GLN A 46 15.88 2.05 -18.29
C GLN A 46 15.64 1.56 -16.85
N TRP A 47 15.24 0.30 -16.68
CA TRP A 47 15.08 -0.27 -15.34
C TRP A 47 16.41 -0.32 -14.57
N LYS A 48 17.53 -0.71 -15.20
CA LYS A 48 18.88 -0.69 -14.59
C LYS A 48 19.25 0.73 -14.12
N ILE A 49 19.03 1.75 -14.94
CA ILE A 49 19.25 3.17 -14.58
C ILE A 49 18.45 3.61 -13.34
N PHE A 50 17.19 3.18 -13.21
CA PHE A 50 16.34 3.53 -12.05
C PHE A 50 16.49 2.60 -10.83
N SER A 51 17.16 1.44 -10.97
CA SER A 51 17.34 0.45 -9.88
C SER A 51 18.76 0.42 -9.31
N GLN A 52 19.73 1.00 -10.02
CA GLN A 52 21.07 1.28 -9.52
C GLN A 52 21.01 2.45 -8.54
N ASN A 53 20.69 2.13 -7.28
CA ASN A 53 20.72 3.07 -6.14
C ASN A 53 22.16 3.40 -5.71
N ASP A 54 23.02 3.78 -6.65
CA ASP A 54 24.32 4.38 -6.34
C ASP A 54 24.12 5.87 -6.05
N GLU A 55 24.47 6.31 -4.83
CA GLU A 55 24.18 7.65 -4.29
C GLU A 55 24.69 8.83 -5.14
N LYS A 56 25.57 8.55 -6.12
CA LYS A 56 26.17 9.55 -7.01
C LYS A 56 25.52 9.63 -8.40
N ASN A 57 24.85 8.59 -8.88
CA ASN A 57 24.43 8.48 -10.29
C ASN A 57 23.01 7.89 -10.51
N GLY A 58 22.36 7.32 -9.49
CA GLY A 58 21.02 6.73 -9.62
C GLY A 58 19.95 7.78 -9.91
N LEU A 59 19.21 7.62 -11.02
CA LEU A 59 18.05 8.46 -11.31
C LEU A 59 16.86 8.01 -10.46
N LYS A 60 16.26 8.95 -9.71
CA LYS A 60 15.09 8.67 -8.88
C LYS A 60 13.85 8.43 -9.74
N TYR A 61 13.15 7.31 -9.51
CA TYR A 61 11.89 7.05 -10.19
C TYR A 61 10.71 7.78 -9.52
N ILE A 62 10.07 8.69 -10.25
CA ILE A 62 8.86 9.41 -9.83
C ILE A 62 7.70 9.04 -10.77
N CYS A 63 6.65 8.41 -10.23
CA CYS A 63 5.48 8.05 -11.03
C CYS A 63 4.63 9.28 -11.41
N LYS A 64 3.81 9.16 -12.48
CA LYS A 64 2.96 10.26 -12.97
C LYS A 64 2.07 10.87 -11.88
N ASN A 65 1.49 10.05 -11.01
CA ASN A 65 0.67 10.51 -9.87
C ASN A 65 1.45 11.49 -8.97
N CYS A 66 2.70 11.19 -8.62
CA CYS A 66 3.53 12.11 -7.84
C CYS A 66 3.98 13.33 -8.66
N LYS A 67 4.35 13.15 -9.93
CA LYS A 67 4.79 14.25 -10.82
C LYS A 67 3.71 15.32 -10.99
N TYR A 68 2.44 14.93 -11.02
CA TYR A 68 1.30 15.84 -11.25
C TYR A 68 0.46 16.10 -9.98
N ASN A 69 0.92 15.69 -8.79
CA ASN A 69 0.17 15.79 -7.54
C ASN A 69 -1.27 15.24 -7.64
N GLN A 70 -1.46 14.09 -8.30
CA GLN A 70 -2.76 13.45 -8.51
C GLN A 70 -2.74 12.06 -7.87
N HIS A 71 -3.22 11.95 -6.63
CA HIS A 71 -3.07 10.74 -5.82
C HIS A 71 -4.39 10.01 -5.63
N GLN A 72 -4.32 8.69 -5.50
CA GLN A 72 -5.48 7.84 -5.32
C GLN A 72 -5.88 7.79 -3.86
N CYS A 73 -7.15 8.08 -3.56
CA CYS A 73 -7.70 7.84 -2.23
C CYS A 73 -7.76 6.33 -1.96
N PHE A 74 -7.05 5.86 -0.94
CA PHE A 74 -6.96 4.43 -0.63
C PHE A 74 -8.28 3.81 -0.13
N SER A 75 -9.25 4.64 0.26
CA SER A 75 -10.59 4.19 0.66
C SER A 75 -11.55 3.96 -0.52
N CYS A 76 -11.53 4.80 -1.57
CA CYS A 76 -12.53 4.76 -2.64
C CYS A 76 -11.94 4.49 -4.03
N GLY A 77 -10.63 4.51 -4.20
CA GLY A 77 -9.96 4.23 -5.47
C GLY A 77 -10.00 5.37 -6.49
N PHE A 78 -10.72 6.46 -6.24
CA PHE A 78 -10.71 7.65 -7.11
C PHE A 78 -9.46 8.51 -6.89
N LEU A 79 -9.04 9.23 -7.93
CA LEU A 79 -7.98 10.23 -7.87
C LEU A 79 -8.52 11.55 -7.30
N GLY A 80 -7.63 12.32 -6.69
CA GLY A 80 -7.83 13.74 -6.44
C GLY A 80 -6.48 14.47 -6.37
N SER A 81 -6.53 15.80 -6.44
CA SER A 81 -5.41 16.71 -6.23
C SER A 81 -4.83 16.54 -4.83
N SER A 82 -3.50 16.43 -4.73
CA SER A 82 -2.74 16.52 -3.49
C SER A 82 -1.84 17.76 -3.46
N ASP A 83 -2.14 18.74 -4.31
CA ASP A 83 -1.43 20.02 -4.38
C ASP A 83 -2.08 21.00 -3.39
N LEU A 84 -1.32 21.36 -2.35
CA LEU A 84 -1.79 22.30 -1.33
C LEU A 84 -1.92 23.73 -1.86
N SER A 85 -1.25 24.08 -2.97
CA SER A 85 -1.30 25.42 -3.55
C SER A 85 -2.51 25.66 -4.45
N SER A 86 -3.04 24.60 -5.07
CA SER A 86 -4.19 24.64 -6.00
C SER A 86 -5.50 24.11 -5.40
N GLY A 87 -5.53 23.85 -4.09
CA GLY A 87 -6.62 23.15 -3.41
C GLY A 87 -6.43 21.63 -3.46
N ALA A 88 -6.19 21.03 -2.29
CA ALA A 88 -6.04 19.58 -2.17
C ALA A 88 -7.39 18.91 -1.91
N GLU A 89 -7.68 17.88 -2.70
CA GLU A 89 -8.83 16.99 -2.56
C GLU A 89 -8.47 15.73 -1.75
N VAL A 90 -7.20 15.28 -1.85
CA VAL A 90 -6.66 14.15 -1.09
C VAL A 90 -5.43 14.54 -0.27
N PHE A 91 -5.41 14.05 0.97
CA PHE A 91 -4.40 14.36 1.98
C PHE A 91 -3.63 13.09 2.34
N GLN A 92 -2.35 13.23 2.63
CA GLN A 92 -1.46 12.11 2.94
C GLN A 92 -1.56 11.72 4.43
N CYS A 93 -1.40 10.44 4.74
CA CYS A 93 -1.11 9.98 6.10
C CYS A 93 0.16 10.66 6.64
N GLU A 94 0.18 11.01 7.93
CA GLU A 94 1.32 11.61 8.62
C GLU A 94 2.55 10.68 8.69
N ASP A 95 2.35 9.36 8.75
CA ASP A 95 3.45 8.41 8.68
C ASP A 95 4.10 8.46 7.28
N GLU A 96 5.30 9.04 7.22
CA GLU A 96 6.10 9.22 6.01
C GLU A 96 6.32 7.90 5.24
N LYS A 97 6.33 6.75 5.93
CA LYS A 97 6.56 5.42 5.35
C LYS A 97 5.27 4.74 4.90
N CYS A 98 4.11 5.36 5.13
CA CYS A 98 2.80 4.82 4.77
C CYS A 98 2.43 5.07 3.30
N GLY A 99 2.68 6.28 2.78
CA GLY A 99 2.42 6.67 1.39
C GLY A 99 0.95 6.69 0.94
N HIS A 100 -0.01 6.40 1.82
CA HIS A 100 -1.44 6.43 1.50
C HIS A 100 -2.04 7.84 1.55
N PHE A 101 -2.97 8.10 0.62
CA PHE A 101 -3.73 9.34 0.49
C PHE A 101 -5.23 9.09 0.68
N TYR A 102 -5.98 10.09 1.14
CA TYR A 102 -7.42 10.00 1.36
C TYR A 102 -8.15 11.30 1.03
N HIS A 103 -9.32 11.21 0.41
CA HIS A 103 -10.32 12.27 0.50
C HIS A 103 -10.75 12.38 1.97
N THR A 104 -10.79 13.59 2.52
CA THR A 104 -11.14 13.85 3.93
C THR A 104 -12.49 13.21 4.31
N LYS A 105 -13.51 13.40 3.46
CA LYS A 105 -14.84 12.78 3.59
C LYS A 105 -14.86 11.25 3.59
N CYS A 106 -13.94 10.61 2.84
CA CYS A 106 -13.80 9.16 2.88
C CYS A 106 -13.14 8.69 4.17
N LEU A 107 -12.10 9.40 4.63
CA LEU A 107 -11.41 9.11 5.88
C LEU A 107 -12.32 9.33 7.11
N ALA A 108 -13.06 10.44 7.13
CA ALA A 108 -14.00 10.76 8.20
C ALA A 108 -15.03 9.65 8.43
N ARG A 109 -15.58 9.07 7.36
CA ARG A 109 -16.51 7.91 7.43
C ARG A 109 -15.87 6.64 7.99
N LEU A 110 -14.56 6.47 7.84
CA LEU A 110 -13.82 5.33 8.40
C LEU A 110 -13.46 5.52 9.88
N LEU A 111 -13.22 6.77 10.29
CA LEU A 111 -12.85 7.12 11.67
C LEU A 111 -14.08 7.31 12.57
N TYR A 112 -15.19 7.83 12.02
CA TYR A 112 -16.40 8.22 12.74
C TYR A 112 -17.67 7.65 12.08
N PRO A 113 -17.81 6.31 11.97
CA PRO A 113 -18.94 5.70 11.25
C PRO A 113 -20.31 6.06 11.85
N ASP A 114 -20.39 6.22 13.18
CA ASP A 114 -21.64 6.41 13.92
C ASP A 114 -21.96 7.88 14.26
N SER A 115 -21.17 8.83 13.76
CA SER A 115 -21.34 10.27 14.06
C SER A 115 -21.60 11.09 12.81
N SER A 116 -22.71 11.82 12.78
CA SER A 116 -23.06 12.74 11.69
C SER A 116 -22.31 14.08 11.74
N MET A 117 -21.85 14.51 12.91
CA MET A 117 -21.26 15.85 13.13
C MET A 117 -19.73 15.86 13.15
N GLN A 118 -19.08 14.86 13.74
CA GLN A 118 -17.61 14.77 13.79
C GLN A 118 -16.94 14.79 12.40
N PRO A 119 -17.51 14.15 11.34
CA PRO A 119 -16.98 14.26 9.99
C PRO A 119 -16.80 15.69 9.49
N LEU A 120 -17.76 16.58 9.74
CA LEU A 120 -17.75 17.93 9.18
C LEU A 120 -16.61 18.78 9.77
N ASN A 121 -16.37 18.64 11.08
CA ASN A 121 -15.27 19.31 11.77
C ASN A 121 -13.91 18.78 11.29
N PHE A 122 -13.77 17.45 11.19
CA PHE A 122 -12.54 16.81 10.73
C PHE A 122 -12.14 17.26 9.31
N GLU A 123 -13.10 17.38 8.39
CA GLU A 123 -12.83 17.89 7.03
C GLU A 123 -12.26 19.33 7.06
N GLN A 124 -12.79 20.21 7.92
CA GLN A 124 -12.28 21.58 8.10
C GLN A 124 -10.92 21.64 8.80
N GLU A 125 -10.69 20.80 9.80
CA GLU A 125 -9.42 20.76 10.54
C GLU A 125 -8.28 20.29 9.65
N VAL A 126 -8.49 19.24 8.83
CA VAL A 126 -7.49 18.79 7.85
C VAL A 126 -7.21 19.86 6.79
N ALA A 127 -8.23 20.60 6.34
CA ALA A 127 -8.05 21.75 5.45
C ALA A 127 -7.25 22.91 6.10
N ARG A 128 -7.29 23.04 7.44
CA ARG A 128 -6.44 23.97 8.23
C ARG A 128 -5.06 23.40 8.57
N GLY A 129 -4.71 22.19 8.11
CA GLY A 129 -3.40 21.56 8.29
C GLY A 129 -3.33 20.53 9.42
N LEU A 130 -4.45 20.05 9.98
CA LEU A 130 -4.45 18.92 10.90
C LEU A 130 -3.84 17.68 10.21
N LYS A 131 -2.79 17.13 10.83
CA LYS A 131 -2.19 15.86 10.44
C LYS A 131 -2.98 14.69 11.03
N PHE A 132 -2.95 13.54 10.35
CA PHE A 132 -3.66 12.35 10.80
C PHE A 132 -2.89 11.06 10.49
N LEU A 133 -3.04 10.07 11.36
CA LEU A 133 -2.71 8.67 11.06
C LEU A 133 -3.93 7.96 10.46
N CYS A 134 -3.73 7.31 9.33
CA CYS A 134 -4.82 6.63 8.63
C CYS A 134 -5.12 5.22 9.19
N PRO A 135 -6.27 4.59 8.85
CA PRO A 135 -6.77 3.42 9.57
C PRO A 135 -5.90 2.15 9.48
N VAL A 136 -4.93 2.07 8.56
CA VAL A 136 -4.02 0.90 8.48
C VAL A 136 -3.01 0.80 9.63
N HIS A 137 -2.84 1.86 10.44
CA HIS A 137 -1.94 1.86 11.60
C HIS A 137 -2.58 1.32 12.89
N LYS A 138 -3.86 0.93 12.84
CA LYS A 138 -4.63 0.41 13.98
C LYS A 138 -5.37 -0.87 13.57
N CYS A 139 -5.55 -1.79 14.51
CA CYS A 139 -6.36 -2.97 14.26
C CYS A 139 -7.83 -2.58 14.09
N HIS A 140 -8.46 -3.02 13.00
CA HIS A 140 -9.86 -2.76 12.70
C HIS A 140 -10.82 -3.29 13.79
N VAL A 141 -10.44 -4.37 14.49
CA VAL A 141 -11.23 -4.99 15.56
C VAL A 141 -11.06 -4.24 16.89
N CYS A 142 -9.87 -4.29 17.50
CA CYS A 142 -9.65 -3.74 18.85
C CYS A 142 -9.19 -2.27 18.88
N LYS A 143 -9.00 -1.63 17.73
CA LYS A 143 -8.56 -0.21 17.55
C LYS A 143 -7.15 0.12 18.07
N GLU A 144 -6.46 -0.82 18.69
CA GLU A 144 -5.08 -0.65 19.17
C GLU A 144 -4.03 -0.66 18.04
N GLY A 145 -2.90 0.01 18.30
CA GLY A 145 -1.76 0.10 17.38
C GLY A 145 -0.92 -1.18 17.27
N GLU A 146 0.10 -1.18 16.41
CA GLU A 146 1.06 -2.29 16.30
C GLU A 146 2.01 -2.34 17.51
N ASN A 147 2.27 -3.55 18.03
CA ASN A 147 3.49 -3.85 18.76
C ASN A 147 4.27 -4.88 17.95
N LYS A 148 5.49 -4.53 17.51
CA LYS A 148 6.32 -5.35 16.62
C LYS A 148 7.00 -6.52 17.35
N ASP A 149 7.24 -6.36 18.64
CA ASP A 149 7.93 -7.34 19.48
C ASP A 149 6.99 -8.47 19.93
N ASP A 150 5.68 -8.19 20.08
CA ASP A 150 4.65 -9.23 20.25
C ASP A 150 4.12 -9.70 18.89
N LYS A 151 4.49 -10.92 18.52
CA LYS A 151 4.01 -11.64 17.32
C LYS A 151 2.48 -11.66 17.16
N LYS A 152 1.70 -11.60 18.25
CA LYS A 152 0.23 -11.54 18.25
C LYS A 152 -0.31 -10.14 17.91
N MET A 153 0.47 -9.09 18.17
CA MET A 153 0.15 -7.67 18.01
C MET A 153 0.81 -7.02 16.77
N GLN A 154 1.55 -7.79 15.98
CA GLN A 154 1.97 -7.41 14.63
C GLN A 154 0.74 -7.20 13.73
N LEU A 155 0.74 -6.15 12.91
CA LEU A 155 -0.36 -5.82 12.00
C LEU A 155 -0.24 -6.51 10.65
N ALA A 156 -1.36 -7.09 10.22
CA ALA A 156 -1.63 -7.64 8.92
C ALA A 156 -2.43 -6.60 8.11
N VAL A 157 -1.77 -5.93 7.16
CA VAL A 157 -2.33 -4.78 6.43
C VAL A 157 -2.91 -5.23 5.09
N CYS A 158 -4.15 -4.83 4.81
CA CYS A 158 -4.79 -5.12 3.54
C CYS A 158 -4.20 -4.29 2.41
N ARG A 159 -3.92 -4.92 1.27
CA ARG A 159 -3.40 -4.23 0.06
C ARG A 159 -4.48 -3.64 -0.85
N ARG A 160 -5.76 -3.75 -0.49
CA ARG A 160 -6.92 -3.30 -1.30
C ARG A 160 -7.87 -2.31 -0.62
N CYS A 161 -7.82 -2.21 0.71
CA CYS A 161 -8.70 -1.32 1.47
C CYS A 161 -8.01 -0.88 2.78
N PRO A 162 -8.46 0.22 3.41
CA PRO A 162 -7.85 0.77 4.63
C PRO A 162 -8.25 -0.03 5.88
N THR A 163 -7.88 -1.31 5.92
CA THR A 163 -8.04 -2.19 7.08
C THR A 163 -6.73 -2.87 7.40
N ALA A 164 -6.45 -2.99 8.70
CA ALA A 164 -5.38 -3.82 9.23
C ALA A 164 -5.91 -4.62 10.42
N TYR A 165 -5.32 -5.79 10.68
CA TYR A 165 -5.70 -6.65 11.80
C TYR A 165 -4.46 -7.07 12.56
N HIS A 166 -4.50 -7.09 13.90
CA HIS A 166 -3.50 -7.86 14.63
C HIS A 166 -3.60 -9.33 14.23
N ARG A 167 -2.47 -10.04 14.28
CA ARG A 167 -2.44 -11.48 13.99
C ARG A 167 -3.45 -12.28 14.82
N LYS A 168 -3.68 -11.88 16.09
CA LYS A 168 -4.70 -12.46 16.99
C LYS A 168 -6.15 -12.05 16.67
N CYS A 169 -6.34 -10.99 15.90
CA CYS A 169 -7.64 -10.41 15.52
C CYS A 169 -7.99 -10.65 14.04
N LEU A 170 -7.15 -11.37 13.30
CA LEU A 170 -7.33 -11.63 11.87
C LEU A 170 -8.55 -12.56 11.66
N PRO A 171 -9.50 -12.20 10.78
CA PRO A 171 -10.63 -13.07 10.45
C PRO A 171 -10.19 -14.45 9.97
N SER A 172 -10.83 -15.51 10.47
CA SER A 172 -10.45 -16.90 10.21
C SER A 172 -10.58 -17.33 8.74
N ASN A 173 -11.31 -16.57 7.92
CA ASN A 173 -11.42 -16.74 6.47
C ASN A 173 -10.29 -16.06 5.66
N ILE A 174 -9.35 -15.36 6.32
CA ILE A 174 -8.15 -14.79 5.72
C ILE A 174 -6.96 -15.70 6.05
N LEU A 175 -6.74 -16.70 5.20
CA LEU A 175 -5.80 -17.79 5.46
C LEU A 175 -4.38 -17.49 4.96
N PHE A 176 -3.37 -17.85 5.77
CA PHE A 176 -1.96 -17.85 5.37
C PHE A 176 -1.61 -18.95 4.36
N GLU A 177 -2.41 -20.01 4.31
CA GLU A 177 -2.25 -21.14 3.39
C GLU A 177 -3.62 -21.53 2.84
N GLY A 178 -3.74 -21.65 1.52
CA GLY A 178 -4.97 -22.08 0.85
C GLY A 178 -4.99 -23.60 0.66
N ASN A 179 -6.16 -24.22 0.81
CA ASN A 179 -6.36 -25.63 0.53
C ASN A 179 -7.26 -25.80 -0.70
N LYS A 180 -6.65 -26.19 -1.84
CA LYS A 180 -7.34 -26.40 -3.11
C LYS A 180 -8.47 -27.44 -3.03
N SER A 181 -8.31 -28.54 -2.27
CA SER A 181 -9.35 -29.57 -2.15
C SER A 181 -10.55 -29.12 -1.33
N LYS A 182 -10.38 -28.09 -0.49
CA LYS A 182 -11.46 -27.44 0.29
C LYS A 182 -11.95 -26.13 -0.35
N GLY A 183 -11.51 -25.81 -1.56
CA GLY A 183 -11.86 -24.56 -2.26
C GLY A 183 -11.35 -23.28 -1.58
N THR A 184 -10.44 -23.37 -0.60
CA THR A 184 -9.95 -22.20 0.14
C THR A 184 -8.70 -21.61 -0.50
N MET A 185 -8.68 -20.28 -0.65
CA MET A 185 -7.56 -19.55 -1.24
C MET A 185 -6.67 -18.94 -0.16
N GLN A 186 -5.36 -18.87 -0.44
CA GLN A 186 -4.43 -18.09 0.37
C GLN A 186 -4.76 -16.60 0.21
N ARG A 187 -4.85 -15.90 1.34
CA ARG A 187 -5.20 -14.47 1.42
C ARG A 187 -4.31 -13.68 2.39
N ALA A 188 -3.33 -14.34 3.02
CA ALA A 188 -2.31 -13.71 3.85
C ALA A 188 -0.91 -14.25 3.51
N TRP A 189 0.09 -13.37 3.60
CA TRP A 189 1.50 -13.67 3.36
C TRP A 189 2.35 -13.05 4.47
N ASN A 190 3.24 -13.85 5.05
CA ASN A 190 4.23 -13.38 6.03
C ASN A 190 5.51 -12.94 5.30
N ASN A 191 6.17 -11.91 5.82
CA ASN A 191 7.52 -11.51 5.42
C ASN A 191 7.70 -11.18 3.93
N VAL A 192 6.63 -10.74 3.23
CA VAL A 192 6.74 -10.25 1.84
C VAL A 192 7.68 -9.05 1.76
N LEU A 193 7.67 -8.22 2.82
CA LEU A 193 8.69 -7.26 3.18
C LEU A 193 9.11 -7.55 4.63
N ARG A 194 10.33 -7.20 5.04
CA ARG A 194 10.85 -7.52 6.38
C ARG A 194 9.89 -7.00 7.47
N GLY A 195 9.39 -7.91 8.31
CA GLY A 195 8.49 -7.59 9.41
C GLY A 195 7.06 -7.20 9.02
N GLN A 196 6.66 -7.31 7.75
CA GLN A 196 5.29 -6.99 7.32
C GLN A 196 4.47 -8.25 7.00
N ILE A 197 3.19 -8.21 7.40
CA ILE A 197 2.19 -9.18 7.00
C ILE A 197 1.23 -8.49 6.02
N LEU A 198 1.07 -9.06 4.82
CA LEU A 198 0.17 -8.52 3.80
C LEU A 198 -1.05 -9.43 3.63
N ILE A 199 -2.23 -8.83 3.49
CA ILE A 199 -3.49 -9.57 3.28
C ILE A 199 -4.33 -9.00 2.14
N TYR A 200 -5.29 -9.82 1.69
CA TYR A 200 -6.43 -9.39 0.87
C TYR A 200 -7.73 -9.74 1.60
N CYS A 201 -8.36 -8.72 2.18
CA CYS A 201 -9.71 -8.78 2.76
C CYS A 201 -10.79 -9.13 1.71
#